data_AF-A0A9P6IMD0-F1
#
_entry.id   AF-A0A9P6IMD0-F1
#
_cell.length_a   1.000
_cell.length_b   1.000
_cell.length_c   1.000
_cell.angle_alpha   90.00
_cell.angle_beta   90.00
_cell.angle_gamma   90.00
#
_symmetry.space_group_name_H-M   'P 1'
#
loop_
_entity.id
_entity.type
_entity.pdbx_description
1 polymer ?
#
loop_
_entity_poly.entity_id
_entity_poly.type
_entity_poly.pdbx_seq_one_letter_code
_entity_poly.pdbx_strand_id
1 'polypeptide(L)'
;MISRTALCALVAALALALLTVTTDAHSWVECSDWRPNNKNKPAWGEKDGKCFGYARRFPITQKVKFGGRDSRDEDKGIYNRHFDQGRGNNAPPCSNRKNGAEKGDDETRGKKSVGDAYGGKYGPMATTSAGETMCVRWPAKTHNDSDDHKVMINMQKTETKEDPSQKELDGLNIAELAFSNCNGLQKDNEKNDNSPCGGCFNIRKDQKPGTYMVQWQWRLNDEMYTSCYDVKVLAK
;
A
#
# COMPACT_ATOMS: atom_id res chain seq x y z
N MET A 1 -49.68 -16.18 22.15
CA MET A 1 -49.94 -15.94 20.71
C MET A 1 -49.20 -14.66 20.32
N ILE A 2 -48.09 -14.79 19.58
CA ILE A 2 -47.41 -13.62 19.01
C ILE A 2 -48.29 -13.15 17.85
N SER A 3 -48.71 -11.88 17.83
CA SER A 3 -49.54 -11.36 16.75
C SER A 3 -48.75 -11.39 15.43
N ARG A 4 -49.43 -11.60 14.30
CA ARG A 4 -48.80 -11.62 12.96
C ARG A 4 -47.99 -10.34 12.68
N THR A 5 -48.40 -9.21 13.25
CA THR A 5 -47.68 -7.93 13.16
C THR A 5 -46.36 -7.91 13.93
N ALA A 6 -46.30 -8.53 15.11
CA ALA A 6 -45.05 -8.62 15.89
C ALA A 6 -44.01 -9.54 15.22
N LEU A 7 -44.45 -10.58 14.51
CA LEU A 7 -43.57 -11.47 13.77
C LEU A 7 -42.93 -10.76 12.55
N CYS A 8 -43.69 -9.96 11.81
CA CYS A 8 -43.17 -9.19 10.67
C CYS A 8 -42.15 -8.12 11.10
N ALA A 9 -42.38 -7.42 12.22
CA ALA A 9 -41.44 -6.43 12.73
C ALA A 9 -40.11 -7.06 13.18
N LEU A 10 -40.15 -8.26 13.75
CA LEU A 10 -38.93 -8.98 14.18
C LEU A 10 -38.09 -9.45 12.98
N VAL A 11 -38.73 -9.94 11.91
CA VAL A 11 -38.05 -10.34 10.67
C VAL A 11 -37.42 -9.14 9.96
N ALA A 12 -38.11 -7.99 9.93
CA ALA A 12 -37.57 -6.76 9.36
C ALA A 12 -36.37 -6.21 10.15
N ALA A 13 -36.41 -6.29 11.49
CA ALA A 13 -35.29 -5.89 12.35
C ALA A 13 -34.08 -6.83 12.22
N LEU A 14 -34.30 -8.15 12.09
CA LEU A 14 -33.22 -9.11 11.82
C LEU A 14 -32.60 -8.90 10.43
N ALA A 15 -33.42 -8.59 9.42
CA ALA A 15 -32.94 -8.29 8.07
C ALA A 15 -32.13 -6.99 8.00
N LEU A 16 -32.47 -5.97 8.81
CA LEU A 16 -31.68 -4.74 8.93
C LEU A 16 -30.36 -4.95 9.69
N ALA A 17 -30.33 -5.83 10.69
CA ALA A 17 -29.12 -6.14 11.45
C ALA A 17 -28.08 -6.95 10.64
N LEU A 18 -28.51 -7.65 9.58
CA LEU A 18 -27.64 -8.42 8.68
C LEU A 18 -27.05 -7.56 7.54
N LEU A 19 -27.41 -6.28 7.45
CA LEU A 19 -26.84 -5.32 6.48
C LEU A 19 -25.67 -4.53 7.08
N THR A 20 -24.84 -5.17 7.90
CA THR A 20 -23.50 -4.62 8.19
C THR A 20 -22.69 -4.71 6.91
N VAL A 21 -22.71 -3.63 6.12
CA VAL A 21 -21.82 -3.45 4.98
C VAL A 21 -20.42 -3.39 5.56
N THR A 22 -19.68 -4.50 5.47
CA THR A 22 -18.24 -4.49 5.69
C THR A 22 -17.66 -3.62 4.59
N THR A 23 -17.29 -2.39 4.91
CA THR A 23 -16.56 -1.54 3.97
C THR A 23 -15.18 -2.16 3.83
N ASP A 24 -14.94 -2.77 2.68
CA ASP A 24 -13.68 -3.41 2.36
C ASP A 24 -12.63 -2.32 2.13
N ALA A 25 -11.52 -2.42 2.84
CA ALA A 25 -10.68 -1.29 3.14
C ALA A 25 -9.24 -1.55 2.70
N HIS A 26 -9.03 -1.50 1.40
CA HIS A 26 -7.94 -2.23 0.78
C HIS A 26 -6.85 -1.35 0.18
N SER A 27 -5.90 -0.86 0.97
CA SER A 27 -4.86 0.05 0.44
C SER A 27 -3.53 -0.64 0.11
N TRP A 28 -2.74 -0.03 -0.77
CA TRP A 28 -1.43 -0.52 -1.21
C TRP A 28 -0.56 0.60 -1.78
N VAL A 29 0.74 0.38 -1.89
CA VAL A 29 1.63 1.32 -2.60
C VAL A 29 1.42 1.22 -4.09
N GLU A 30 0.89 2.28 -4.69
CA GLU A 30 0.85 2.40 -6.14
C GLU A 30 2.15 3.00 -6.69
N CYS A 31 2.70 3.99 -5.99
CA CYS A 31 3.93 4.65 -6.36
C CYS A 31 4.89 4.74 -5.18
N SER A 32 6.12 4.26 -5.35
CA SER A 32 7.18 4.30 -4.33
C SER A 32 8.14 5.48 -4.48
N ASP A 33 8.16 6.13 -5.65
CA ASP A 33 8.88 7.40 -5.89
C ASP A 33 7.97 8.37 -6.63
N TRP A 34 7.04 8.96 -5.88
CA TRP A 34 6.19 10.05 -6.32
C TRP A 34 6.98 11.36 -6.29
N ARG A 35 7.06 12.04 -7.43
CA ARG A 35 7.70 13.35 -7.53
C ARG A 35 6.62 14.41 -7.74
N PRO A 36 6.21 15.14 -6.68
CA PRO A 36 5.20 16.18 -6.79
C PRO A 36 5.72 17.36 -7.61
N ASN A 37 4.85 17.99 -8.39
CA ASN A 37 5.14 19.21 -9.14
C ASN A 37 5.51 20.37 -8.21
N ASN A 38 4.90 20.43 -7.02
CA ASN A 38 5.24 21.37 -5.96
C ASN A 38 5.72 20.61 -4.71
N LYS A 39 7.02 20.66 -4.44
CA LYS A 39 7.64 19.98 -3.30
C LYS A 39 7.27 20.56 -1.93
N ASN A 40 6.93 21.86 -1.88
CA ASN A 40 6.60 22.54 -0.62
C ASN A 40 5.14 22.32 -0.21
N LYS A 41 4.30 21.95 -1.16
CA LYS A 41 2.89 21.61 -0.95
C LYS A 41 2.55 20.41 -1.83
N PRO A 42 3.06 19.22 -1.48
CA PRO A 42 2.90 18.03 -2.30
C PRO A 42 1.43 17.68 -2.44
N ALA A 43 0.98 17.50 -3.68
CA ALA A 43 -0.32 16.95 -4.02
C ALA A 43 -0.17 15.58 -4.69
N TRP A 44 -1.20 14.74 -4.60
CA TRP A 44 -1.12 13.31 -4.94
C TRP A 44 -1.94 12.93 -6.18
N GLY A 45 -2.74 13.84 -6.72
CA GLY A 45 -3.50 13.61 -7.94
C GLY A 45 -2.59 13.35 -9.13
N GLU A 46 -3.14 12.72 -10.17
CA GLU A 46 -2.40 12.43 -11.41
C GLU A 46 -1.80 13.68 -12.06
N LYS A 47 -2.48 14.83 -11.96
CA LYS A 47 -1.99 16.12 -12.45
C LYS A 47 -0.93 16.78 -11.55
N ASP A 48 -0.73 16.28 -10.34
CA ASP A 48 0.05 16.94 -9.30
C ASP A 48 1.49 16.43 -9.19
N GLY A 49 1.87 15.44 -9.99
CA GLY A 49 3.20 14.85 -9.99
C GLY A 49 3.30 13.67 -10.94
N LYS A 50 4.40 12.91 -10.83
CA LYS A 50 4.63 11.72 -11.64
C LYS A 50 5.28 10.63 -10.80
N CYS A 51 5.06 9.38 -11.21
CA CYS A 51 5.66 8.22 -10.59
C CYS A 51 6.95 7.80 -11.29
N PHE A 52 8.02 7.57 -10.52
CA PHE A 52 9.35 7.17 -11.00
C PHE A 52 9.84 5.85 -10.42
N GLY A 53 9.06 5.24 -9.52
CA GLY A 53 9.38 3.98 -8.87
C GLY A 53 8.10 3.33 -8.39
N TYR A 54 8.03 2.01 -8.48
CA TYR A 54 6.83 1.25 -8.16
C TYR A 54 7.10 0.19 -7.09
N ALA A 55 6.01 -0.39 -6.57
CA ALA A 55 6.08 -1.65 -5.81
C ALA A 55 6.65 -2.78 -6.68
N ARG A 56 7.18 -3.81 -6.01
CA ARG A 56 7.69 -5.00 -6.70
C ARG A 56 6.63 -5.58 -7.60
N ARG A 57 7.06 -5.92 -8.82
CA ARG A 57 6.26 -6.56 -9.87
C ARG A 57 4.97 -5.80 -10.17
N PHE A 58 4.94 -4.49 -9.92
CA PHE A 58 3.75 -3.68 -10.19
C PHE A 58 3.51 -3.61 -11.71
N PRO A 59 2.39 -4.16 -12.23
CA PRO A 59 2.21 -4.39 -13.67
C PRO A 59 1.70 -3.13 -14.40
N ILE A 60 2.62 -2.23 -14.75
CA ILE A 60 2.32 -0.95 -15.44
C ILE A 60 1.75 -1.13 -16.85
N THR A 61 1.98 -2.29 -17.49
CA THR A 61 1.52 -2.55 -18.87
C THR A 61 0.03 -2.88 -18.98
N GLN A 62 -0.62 -3.24 -17.86
CA GLN A 62 -2.03 -3.64 -17.84
C GLN A 62 -3.01 -2.44 -17.83
N LYS A 63 -2.52 -1.18 -17.84
CA LYS A 63 -3.33 0.06 -17.94
C LYS A 63 -4.50 0.16 -16.94
N VAL A 64 -4.36 -0.43 -15.76
CA VAL A 64 -5.37 -0.33 -14.70
C VAL A 64 -5.36 1.10 -14.14
N LYS A 65 -6.54 1.66 -13.90
CA LYS A 65 -6.71 2.99 -13.30
C LYS A 65 -6.15 3.04 -11.88
N PHE A 66 -5.87 4.24 -11.39
CA PHE A 66 -5.47 4.46 -10.00
C PHE A 66 -6.42 3.77 -9.03
N GLY A 67 -5.90 3.00 -8.08
CA GLY A 67 -6.71 2.24 -7.12
C GLY A 67 -7.58 1.11 -7.73
N GLY A 68 -7.45 0.80 -9.01
CA GLY A 68 -8.30 -0.19 -9.69
C GLY A 68 -7.92 -1.67 -9.46
N ARG A 69 -6.92 -1.97 -8.63
CA ARG A 69 -6.44 -3.34 -8.36
C ARG A 69 -6.94 -3.91 -7.05
N ASP A 70 -8.24 -3.76 -6.88
CA ASP A 70 -8.96 -4.15 -5.68
C ASP A 70 -9.74 -5.45 -5.83
N SER A 71 -9.63 -6.09 -6.99
CA SER A 71 -10.27 -7.36 -7.27
C SER A 71 -9.33 -8.25 -8.06
N ARG A 72 -9.51 -9.56 -7.87
CA ARG A 72 -8.76 -10.61 -8.54
C ARG A 72 -9.55 -11.11 -9.75
N ASP A 73 -8.89 -11.17 -10.90
CA ASP A 73 -9.38 -11.80 -12.13
C ASP A 73 -8.26 -12.68 -12.67
N GLU A 74 -8.25 -13.94 -12.21
CA GLU A 74 -7.18 -14.91 -12.51
C GLU A 74 -7.12 -15.25 -13.99
N ASP A 75 -8.27 -15.30 -14.66
CA ASP A 75 -8.39 -15.60 -16.08
C ASP A 75 -7.68 -14.54 -16.94
N LYS A 76 -7.66 -13.28 -16.47
CA LYS A 76 -6.91 -12.18 -17.09
C LYS A 76 -5.52 -11.98 -16.50
N GLY A 77 -5.10 -12.83 -15.55
CA GLY A 77 -3.83 -12.67 -14.83
C GLY A 77 -3.74 -11.37 -14.04
N ILE A 78 -4.88 -10.86 -13.55
CA ILE A 78 -4.99 -9.67 -12.72
C ILE A 78 -5.14 -10.14 -11.28
N TYR A 79 -4.18 -9.76 -10.44
CA TYR A 79 -4.23 -9.98 -9.01
C TYR A 79 -4.44 -8.64 -8.31
N ASN A 80 -5.17 -8.68 -7.19
CA ASN A 80 -5.37 -7.57 -6.28
C ASN A 80 -4.02 -7.15 -5.67
N ARG A 81 -3.88 -5.86 -5.34
CA ARG A 81 -2.64 -5.31 -4.76
C ARG A 81 -2.72 -5.08 -3.26
N HIS A 82 -3.91 -5.02 -2.69
CA HIS A 82 -4.04 -5.10 -1.25
C HIS A 82 -3.56 -6.47 -0.77
N PHE A 83 -2.89 -6.49 0.38
CA PHE A 83 -2.35 -7.69 0.98
C PHE A 83 -2.39 -7.53 2.50
N ASP A 84 -3.36 -8.18 3.14
CA ASP A 84 -3.33 -8.35 4.59
C ASP A 84 -2.35 -9.48 4.94
N GLN A 85 -1.22 -9.10 5.53
CA GLN A 85 -0.17 -10.06 5.92
C GLN A 85 -0.65 -11.06 6.98
N GLY A 86 -1.77 -10.78 7.66
CA GLY A 86 -2.26 -11.54 8.79
C GLY A 86 -1.46 -11.28 10.07
N ARG A 87 -1.60 -12.17 11.05
CA ARG A 87 -1.08 -11.95 12.41
C ARG A 87 0.07 -12.89 12.74
N GLY A 88 0.99 -12.39 13.56
CA GLY A 88 2.06 -13.17 14.21
C GLY A 88 3.41 -13.13 13.50
N ASN A 89 4.44 -13.66 14.16
CA ASN A 89 5.85 -13.52 13.76
C ASN A 89 6.21 -14.22 12.44
N ASN A 90 5.33 -15.10 11.93
CA ASN A 90 5.53 -15.83 10.68
C ASN A 90 4.77 -15.19 9.50
N ALA A 91 4.08 -14.07 9.72
CA ALA A 91 3.46 -13.30 8.65
C ALA A 91 4.55 -12.85 7.66
N PRO A 92 4.38 -13.08 6.35
CA PRO A 92 5.35 -12.62 5.37
C PRO A 92 5.22 -11.10 5.20
N PRO A 93 6.33 -10.35 5.14
CA PRO A 93 6.26 -8.90 5.04
C PRO A 93 5.81 -8.38 3.68
N CYS A 94 5.91 -9.23 2.66
CA CYS A 94 5.54 -8.94 1.28
C CYS A 94 4.63 -10.06 0.80
N SER A 95 3.67 -9.72 -0.07
CA SER A 95 2.81 -10.74 -0.64
C SER A 95 3.60 -11.69 -1.53
N ASN A 96 3.28 -12.98 -1.44
CA ASN A 96 3.89 -14.03 -2.27
C ASN A 96 2.83 -14.86 -3.01
N ARG A 97 1.60 -14.33 -3.12
CA ARG A 97 0.38 -14.98 -3.62
C ARG A 97 -0.09 -16.24 -2.89
N LYS A 98 0.59 -16.66 -1.82
CA LYS A 98 0.32 -17.94 -1.13
C LYS A 98 -0.11 -17.76 0.31
N ASN A 99 0.55 -16.85 1.01
CA ASN A 99 0.39 -16.57 2.43
C ASN A 99 -0.25 -15.19 2.62
N GLY A 100 -0.67 -14.90 3.85
CA GLY A 100 -1.50 -13.74 4.21
C GLY A 100 -2.90 -14.17 4.67
N ALA A 101 -3.55 -13.33 5.46
CA ALA A 101 -4.98 -13.46 5.70
C ALA A 101 -5.75 -13.16 4.41
N GLU A 102 -5.26 -12.19 3.64
CA GLU A 102 -5.67 -11.91 2.28
C GLU A 102 -4.47 -11.96 1.35
N LYS A 103 -4.61 -12.61 0.19
CA LYS A 103 -3.50 -12.83 -0.74
C LYS A 103 -3.50 -11.73 -1.79
N GLY A 104 -2.46 -10.91 -1.80
CA GLY A 104 -2.18 -9.98 -2.89
C GLY A 104 -1.41 -10.63 -4.05
N ASP A 105 -1.07 -9.78 -5.02
CA ASP A 105 -0.16 -10.08 -6.12
C ASP A 105 1.26 -10.39 -5.61
N ASP A 106 2.10 -11.00 -6.46
CA ASP A 106 3.46 -11.35 -6.07
C ASP A 106 4.29 -10.07 -5.89
N GLU A 107 4.81 -9.85 -4.69
CA GLU A 107 5.74 -8.79 -4.32
C GLU A 107 7.06 -9.36 -3.80
N THR A 108 7.33 -10.64 -4.07
CA THR A 108 8.62 -11.26 -3.72
C THR A 108 9.75 -10.68 -4.56
N ARG A 109 10.93 -10.68 -3.96
CA ARG A 109 12.18 -10.44 -4.68
C ARG A 109 12.26 -11.35 -5.90
N GLY A 110 12.83 -10.84 -6.99
CA GLY A 110 13.11 -11.64 -8.18
C GLY A 110 13.99 -12.85 -7.86
N LYS A 111 13.79 -13.97 -8.58
CA LYS A 111 14.45 -15.25 -8.27
C LYS A 111 15.96 -15.21 -8.44
N LYS A 112 16.47 -14.47 -9.43
CA LYS A 112 17.91 -14.36 -9.71
C LYS A 112 18.48 -13.07 -9.15
N SER A 113 17.72 -11.99 -9.27
CA SER A 113 18.10 -10.68 -8.76
C SER A 113 16.87 -9.85 -8.43
N VAL A 114 17.06 -8.81 -7.63
CA VAL A 114 16.02 -7.78 -7.43
C VAL A 114 15.49 -7.22 -8.74
N GLY A 115 16.34 -7.15 -9.78
CA GLY A 115 15.96 -6.67 -11.11
C GLY A 115 14.83 -7.45 -11.76
N ASP A 116 14.64 -8.74 -11.45
CA ASP A 116 13.54 -9.52 -12.06
C ASP A 116 12.16 -9.09 -11.54
N ALA A 117 12.11 -8.31 -10.46
CA ALA A 117 10.87 -7.72 -9.94
C ALA A 117 10.51 -6.37 -10.59
N TYR A 118 11.36 -5.83 -11.48
CA TYR A 118 11.19 -4.51 -12.08
C TYR A 118 11.44 -4.50 -13.59
N GLY A 119 10.93 -3.47 -14.26
CA GLY A 119 11.11 -3.28 -15.70
C GLY A 119 10.32 -4.27 -16.57
N GLY A 120 10.46 -4.11 -17.90
CA GLY A 120 9.67 -4.86 -18.88
C GLY A 120 8.18 -4.61 -18.70
N LYS A 121 7.45 -5.63 -18.24
CA LYS A 121 6.01 -5.50 -17.94
C LYS A 121 5.71 -4.82 -16.59
N TYR A 122 6.72 -4.69 -15.73
CA TYR A 122 6.64 -4.09 -14.41
C TYR A 122 7.23 -2.68 -14.37
N GLY A 123 6.84 -1.91 -13.36
CA GLY A 123 7.39 -0.58 -13.10
C GLY A 123 8.89 -0.58 -12.82
N PRO A 124 9.59 0.54 -13.04
CA PRO A 124 10.97 0.71 -12.58
C PRO A 124 11.09 0.69 -11.05
N MET A 125 12.28 0.34 -10.59
CA MET A 125 12.69 0.50 -9.18
C MET A 125 12.98 1.97 -8.89
N ALA A 126 12.64 2.44 -7.69
CA ALA A 126 12.98 3.78 -7.24
C ALA A 126 14.50 3.97 -7.09
N THR A 127 14.98 5.19 -7.36
CA THR A 127 16.38 5.59 -7.16
C THR A 127 16.45 6.87 -6.34
N THR A 128 17.45 6.98 -5.47
CA THR A 128 17.61 8.13 -4.56
C THR A 128 19.04 8.20 -4.02
N SER A 129 19.38 9.24 -3.27
CA SER A 129 20.61 9.31 -2.47
C SER A 129 20.32 9.39 -0.97
N ALA A 130 21.32 9.05 -0.14
CA ALA A 130 21.21 9.15 1.31
C ALA A 130 20.87 10.57 1.77
N GLY A 131 19.90 10.70 2.67
CA GLY A 131 19.41 11.99 3.16
C GLY A 131 18.41 12.71 2.24
N GLU A 132 18.13 12.18 1.04
CA GLU A 132 17.11 12.77 0.17
C GLU A 132 15.69 12.42 0.61
N THR A 133 14.76 13.30 0.25
CA THR A 133 13.33 13.09 0.46
C THR A 133 12.76 12.26 -0.68
N MET A 134 12.05 11.19 -0.32
CA MET A 134 11.21 10.40 -1.22
C MET A 134 9.75 10.56 -0.82
N CYS A 135 8.84 10.42 -1.78
CA CYS A 135 7.41 10.40 -1.48
C CYS A 135 6.77 9.13 -2.03
N VAL A 136 5.80 8.61 -1.29
CA VAL A 136 5.00 7.44 -1.61
C VAL A 136 3.55 7.85 -1.81
N ARG A 137 2.85 7.15 -2.70
CA ARG A 137 1.43 7.38 -3.01
C ARG A 137 0.64 6.08 -2.99
N TRP A 138 -0.56 6.13 -2.40
CA TRP A 138 -1.50 5.00 -2.25
C TRP A 138 -2.96 5.46 -2.42
N PRO A 139 -3.88 4.56 -2.79
CA PRO A 139 -5.32 4.85 -2.79
C PRO A 139 -5.91 4.76 -1.37
N ALA A 140 -6.81 5.67 -1.01
CA ALA A 140 -7.41 5.72 0.33
C ALA A 140 -8.45 4.64 0.60
N LYS A 141 -9.14 4.16 -0.44
CA LYS A 141 -10.14 3.08 -0.36
C LYS A 141 -11.22 3.35 0.65
N THR A 142 -11.84 4.52 0.49
CA THR A 142 -12.90 5.07 1.35
C THR A 142 -12.45 5.51 2.76
N HIS A 143 -11.17 5.38 3.11
CA HIS A 143 -10.58 5.86 4.37
C HIS A 143 -9.84 7.19 4.22
N ASN A 144 -10.38 8.10 3.40
CA ASN A 144 -9.79 9.41 3.11
C ASN A 144 -10.02 10.46 4.22
N ASP A 145 -10.74 10.11 5.30
CA ASP A 145 -11.11 10.97 6.43
C ASP A 145 -10.84 10.34 7.81
N SER A 146 -10.05 9.25 7.88
CA SER A 146 -9.67 8.66 9.17
C SER A 146 -8.41 9.33 9.72
N ASP A 147 -8.56 10.11 10.80
CA ASP A 147 -7.47 10.85 11.45
C ASP A 147 -6.56 9.97 12.32
N ASP A 148 -6.97 8.74 12.63
CA ASP A 148 -6.27 7.87 13.61
C ASP A 148 -5.37 6.80 12.98
N HIS A 149 -5.21 6.78 11.64
CA HIS A 149 -4.40 5.76 10.99
C HIS A 149 -3.10 6.31 10.40
N LYS A 150 -2.00 5.62 10.75
CA LYS A 150 -0.66 5.92 10.25
C LYS A 150 -0.18 4.82 9.31
N VAL A 151 0.57 5.24 8.32
CA VAL A 151 1.42 4.39 7.50
C VAL A 151 2.82 4.37 8.12
N MET A 152 3.31 3.18 8.40
CA MET A 152 4.69 2.94 8.80
C MET A 152 5.54 2.67 7.57
N ILE A 153 6.69 3.35 7.45
CA ILE A 153 7.70 3.06 6.44
C ILE A 153 8.87 2.35 7.13
N ASN A 154 9.04 1.06 6.85
CA ASN A 154 10.09 0.23 7.45
C ASN A 154 11.18 -0.07 6.40
N MET A 155 12.46 0.16 6.72
CA MET A 155 13.56 0.01 5.76
C MET A 155 14.79 -0.64 6.38
N GLN A 156 15.29 -1.69 5.72
CA GLN A 156 16.52 -2.43 6.09
C GLN A 156 17.73 -1.50 6.28
N LYS A 157 18.49 -1.65 7.37
CA LYS A 157 19.69 -0.83 7.65
C LYS A 157 20.84 -1.13 6.69
N THR A 158 20.97 -2.39 6.32
CA THR A 158 21.99 -2.91 5.41
C THR A 158 21.40 -3.26 4.07
N GLU A 159 22.25 -3.36 3.04
CA GLU A 159 21.81 -3.74 1.71
C GLU A 159 21.01 -5.05 1.74
N THR A 160 19.87 -5.06 1.07
CA THR A 160 18.96 -6.20 1.02
C THR A 160 19.42 -7.21 -0.01
N LYS A 161 20.00 -8.30 0.49
CA LYS A 161 20.41 -9.45 -0.31
C LYS A 161 19.28 -10.46 -0.51
N GLU A 162 18.48 -10.67 0.53
CA GLU A 162 17.30 -11.53 0.56
C GLU A 162 16.15 -10.80 1.24
N ASP A 163 14.91 -11.27 1.02
CA ASP A 163 13.75 -10.70 1.68
C ASP A 163 13.83 -10.94 3.19
N PRO A 164 13.81 -9.88 4.03
CA PRO A 164 13.79 -10.04 5.48
C PRO A 164 12.46 -10.66 5.92
N SER A 165 12.42 -11.17 7.13
CA SER A 165 11.18 -11.50 7.84
C SER A 165 10.46 -10.23 8.33
N GLN A 166 9.16 -10.34 8.65
CA GLN A 166 8.42 -9.25 9.27
C GLN A 166 9.08 -8.81 10.59
N LYS A 167 9.52 -9.77 11.40
CA LYS A 167 10.22 -9.50 12.67
C LYS A 167 11.49 -8.67 12.49
N GLU A 168 12.23 -8.87 11.41
CA GLU A 168 13.41 -8.05 11.10
C GLU A 168 13.04 -6.62 10.72
N LEU A 169 11.83 -6.38 10.17
CA LEU A 169 11.34 -5.05 9.82
C LEU A 169 10.67 -4.33 10.99
N ASP A 170 10.12 -5.05 11.97
CA ASP A 170 9.30 -4.51 13.08
C ASP A 170 10.03 -3.52 14.02
N GLY A 171 11.34 -3.30 13.85
CA GLY A 171 12.11 -2.28 14.57
C GLY A 171 12.84 -1.29 13.66
N LEU A 172 12.52 -1.30 12.36
CA LEU A 172 13.26 -0.57 11.32
C LEU A 172 12.44 0.57 10.70
N ASN A 173 11.47 1.08 11.45
CA ASN A 173 10.71 2.25 11.04
C ASN A 173 11.61 3.46 10.83
N ILE A 174 11.43 4.14 9.70
CA ILE A 174 12.14 5.38 9.35
C ILE A 174 11.19 6.56 9.18
N ALA A 175 9.87 6.31 9.11
CA ALA A 175 8.85 7.36 9.06
C ALA A 175 7.45 6.83 9.43
N GLU A 176 6.66 7.75 9.96
CA GLU A 176 5.21 7.62 10.13
C GLU A 176 4.53 8.68 9.25
N LEU A 177 3.62 8.26 8.38
CA LEU A 177 2.89 9.14 7.48
C LEU A 177 1.40 9.08 7.81
N ALA A 178 0.69 10.22 7.76
CA ALA A 178 -0.76 10.23 7.90
C ALA A 178 -1.40 9.50 6.70
N PHE A 179 -2.20 8.46 6.96
CA PHE A 179 -2.83 7.67 5.90
C PHE A 179 -3.78 8.53 5.04
N SER A 180 -4.60 9.34 5.71
CA SER A 180 -5.62 10.22 5.15
C SER A 180 -5.07 11.55 4.60
N ASN A 181 -3.76 11.65 4.36
CA ASN A 181 -3.17 12.83 3.72
C ASN A 181 -3.47 12.87 2.22
N CYS A 182 -4.71 13.21 1.87
CA CYS A 182 -5.25 13.18 0.50
C CYS A 182 -5.42 14.60 -0.10
N ASN A 183 -4.76 15.60 0.51
CA ASN A 183 -4.74 17.01 0.06
C ASN A 183 -6.11 17.67 -0.15
N GLY A 184 -7.10 17.31 0.65
CA GLY A 184 -8.44 17.92 0.57
C GLY A 184 -9.21 17.57 -0.71
N LEU A 185 -8.81 16.51 -1.43
CA LEU A 185 -9.66 15.85 -2.44
C LEU A 185 -10.91 15.19 -1.82
N GLN A 186 -11.08 15.33 -0.50
CA GLN A 186 -12.28 15.05 0.29
C GLN A 186 -13.50 15.93 -0.07
N LYS A 187 -13.33 16.98 -0.88
CA LYS A 187 -14.28 18.11 -0.96
C LYS A 187 -15.58 17.88 -1.71
N ASP A 188 -15.74 16.74 -2.37
CA ASP A 188 -17.02 16.31 -2.87
C ASP A 188 -17.48 15.19 -1.95
N ASN A 189 -18.70 15.25 -1.39
CA ASN A 189 -19.30 14.28 -0.45
C ASN A 189 -19.39 12.83 -0.97
N GLU A 190 -18.65 12.50 -2.03
CA GLU A 190 -18.37 11.16 -2.48
C GLU A 190 -17.17 10.64 -1.70
N LYS A 191 -17.40 9.61 -0.88
CA LYS A 191 -16.36 8.72 -0.38
C LYS A 191 -15.63 8.12 -1.59
N ASN A 192 -14.70 8.85 -2.16
CA ASN A 192 -14.03 8.44 -3.39
C ASN A 192 -13.03 7.36 -3.00
N ASP A 193 -13.47 6.13 -3.24
CA ASP A 193 -12.72 4.88 -3.10
C ASP A 193 -11.27 5.02 -3.58
N ASN A 194 -11.03 5.79 -4.63
CA ASN A 194 -9.72 5.92 -5.23
C ASN A 194 -9.08 7.29 -4.99
N SER A 195 -9.41 7.95 -3.88
CA SER A 195 -8.74 9.19 -3.47
C SER A 195 -7.23 8.97 -3.35
N PRO A 196 -6.39 9.74 -4.05
CA PRO A 196 -4.95 9.60 -3.95
C PRO A 196 -4.44 10.28 -2.69
N CYS A 197 -3.75 9.51 -1.86
CA CYS A 197 -3.10 9.99 -0.64
C CYS A 197 -1.62 9.64 -0.70
N GLY A 198 -0.83 10.27 0.16
CA GLY A 198 0.60 10.04 0.14
C GLY A 198 1.32 10.71 1.29
N GLY A 199 2.63 10.49 1.34
CA GLY A 199 3.49 11.15 2.30
C GLY A 199 4.94 11.13 1.84
N CYS A 200 5.73 12.05 2.37
CA CYS A 200 7.14 12.14 2.07
C CYS A 200 7.96 11.81 3.32
N PHE A 201 9.09 11.14 3.14
CA PHE A 201 10.02 10.77 4.20
C PHE A 201 11.45 10.91 3.69
N ASN A 202 12.41 10.96 4.62
CA ASN A 202 13.82 11.06 4.27
C ASN A 202 14.49 9.69 4.34
N ILE A 203 15.32 9.39 3.35
CA ILE A 203 16.26 8.27 3.42
C ILE A 203 17.30 8.60 4.50
N ARG A 204 17.64 7.61 5.33
CA ARG A 204 18.63 7.81 6.40
C ARG A 204 19.93 8.39 5.84
N LYS A 205 20.52 9.38 6.53
CA LYS A 205 21.72 10.10 6.05
C LYS A 205 22.97 9.22 6.00
N ASP A 206 23.02 8.20 6.85
CA ASP A 206 24.11 7.22 6.97
C ASP A 206 23.95 6.01 6.03
N GLN A 207 22.89 5.98 5.22
CA GLN A 207 22.62 4.90 4.29
C GLN A 207 23.75 4.80 3.26
N LYS A 208 24.37 3.61 3.15
CA LYS A 208 25.40 3.36 2.15
C LYS A 208 24.76 3.17 0.76
N PRO A 209 25.53 3.33 -0.33
CA PRO A 209 25.06 2.94 -1.66
C PRO A 209 24.71 1.44 -1.68
N GLY A 210 23.62 1.09 -2.34
CA GLY A 210 23.11 -0.29 -2.37
C GLY A 210 21.61 -0.34 -2.66
N THR A 211 21.05 -1.54 -2.70
CA THR A 211 19.60 -1.74 -2.86
C THR A 211 18.96 -2.15 -1.54
N TYR A 212 17.86 -1.49 -1.17
CA TYR A 212 17.22 -1.66 0.13
C TYR A 212 15.73 -1.91 -0.05
N MET A 213 15.23 -2.97 0.58
CA MET A 213 13.80 -3.18 0.66
C MET A 213 13.17 -2.22 1.67
N VAL A 214 12.03 -1.67 1.26
CA VAL A 214 11.16 -0.84 2.04
C VAL A 214 9.78 -1.47 2.07
N GLN A 215 9.20 -1.55 3.26
CA GLN A 215 7.83 -1.94 3.47
C GLN A 215 7.01 -0.70 3.82
N TRP A 216 5.94 -0.50 3.08
CA TRP A 216 4.81 0.34 3.48
C TRP A 216 3.86 -0.56 4.25
N GLN A 217 3.46 -0.13 5.44
CA GLN A 217 2.58 -0.90 6.31
C GLN A 217 1.50 0.02 6.87
N TRP A 218 0.25 -0.37 6.72
CA TRP A 218 -0.90 0.35 7.25
C TRP A 218 -1.76 -0.60 8.08
N ARG A 219 -2.02 -0.19 9.32
CA ARG A 219 -2.93 -0.90 10.20
C ARG A 219 -4.31 -0.27 10.13
N LEU A 220 -5.31 -1.09 9.84
CA LEU A 220 -6.71 -0.74 9.97
C LEU A 220 -7.35 -1.73 10.93
N ASN A 221 -7.83 -1.26 12.07
CA ASN A 221 -8.37 -2.12 13.13
C ASN A 221 -7.36 -3.24 13.49
N ASP A 222 -7.69 -4.49 13.18
CA ASP A 222 -6.83 -5.65 13.42
C ASP A 222 -6.26 -6.31 12.14
N GLU A 223 -6.34 -5.60 11.03
CA GLU A 223 -5.80 -5.97 9.72
C GLU A 223 -4.52 -5.18 9.44
N MET A 224 -3.59 -5.81 8.72
CA MET A 224 -2.28 -5.23 8.47
C MET A 224 -1.94 -5.29 6.98
N TYR A 225 -2.27 -4.21 6.28
CA TYR A 225 -2.00 -4.07 4.86
C TYR A 225 -0.55 -3.70 4.62
N THR A 226 0.12 -4.42 3.73
CA THR A 226 1.51 -4.13 3.40
C THR A 226 1.77 -4.12 1.90
N SER A 227 2.78 -3.34 1.51
CA SER A 227 3.35 -3.38 0.16
C SER A 227 4.86 -3.24 0.22
N CYS A 228 5.57 -4.04 -0.57
CA CYS A 228 7.02 -4.04 -0.65
C CYS A 228 7.53 -3.41 -1.95
N TYR A 229 8.56 -2.58 -1.81
CA TYR A 229 9.32 -1.99 -2.89
C TYR A 229 10.80 -1.94 -2.53
N ASP A 230 11.65 -1.72 -3.51
CA ASP A 230 13.08 -1.54 -3.33
C ASP A 230 13.47 -0.14 -3.77
N VAL A 231 14.48 0.38 -3.09
CA VAL A 231 15.08 1.67 -3.36
C VAL A 231 16.56 1.45 -3.60
N LYS A 232 17.06 1.87 -4.77
CA LYS A 232 18.48 1.91 -5.06
C LYS A 232 19.07 3.24 -4.59
N VAL A 233 19.83 3.18 -3.51
CA VAL A 233 20.57 4.31 -2.95
C VAL A 233 21.89 4.46 -3.71
N LEU A 234 22.09 5.63 -4.31
CA LEU A 234 23.26 5.97 -5.12
C LEU A 234 24.35 6.61 -4.25
N ALA A 235 25.61 6.49 -4.69
CA ALA A 235 26.68 7.33 -4.17
C ALA A 235 26.39 8.80 -4.51
N LYS A 236 26.67 9.69 -3.56
CA LYS A 236 26.70 11.14 -3.81
C LYS A 236 28.04 11.54 -4.38
#